data_AF-A0A444R0L7-F1
#
_entry.id   AF-A0A444R0L7-F1
#
_cell.length_a   1.000
_cell.length_b   1.000
_cell.length_c   1.000
_cell.angle_alpha   90.00
_cell.angle_beta   90.00
_cell.angle_gamma   90.00
#
_symmetry.space_group_name_H-M   'P 1'
#
loop_
_entity.id
_entity.type
_entity.pdbx_description
1 polymer ?
#
loop_
_entity_poly.entity_id
_entity_poly.type
_entity_poly.pdbx_seq_one_letter_code
_entity_poly.pdbx_strand_id
1 'polypeptide(L)' 'ATGIAATAFYIVAMSYCGYLITTPVFLIVIMTLMGYRRWVLTPGIALLLTAILWLLFVEALQVPLPVGTFFE' A
#
# COMPACT_ATOMS: atom_id res chain seq x y z
N ALA A 1 -7.33 -6.41 -17.38
CA ALA A 1 -7.91 -5.07 -17.17
C ALA A 1 -7.95 -4.69 -15.68
N THR A 2 -8.47 -5.54 -14.80
CA THR A 2 -8.72 -5.22 -13.38
C THR A 2 -7.46 -4.81 -12.59
N GLY A 3 -6.32 -5.47 -12.81
CA GLY A 3 -5.07 -5.09 -12.15
C GLY A 3 -4.57 -3.69 -12.56
N ILE A 4 -4.70 -3.33 -13.83
CA ILE A 4 -4.32 -2.01 -14.33
C ILE A 4 -5.19 -0.93 -13.70
N ALA A 5 -6.50 -1.16 -13.63
CA ALA A 5 -7.44 -0.24 -12.98
C ALA A 5 -7.15 -0.08 -11.47
N ALA A 6 -6.82 -1.17 -10.78
CA ALA A 6 -6.42 -1.14 -9.37
C ALA A 6 -5.15 -0.31 -9.15
N THR A 7 -4.14 -0.45 -10.02
CA THR A 7 -2.91 0.34 -9.94
C THR A 7 -3.16 1.82 -10.24
N ALA A 8 -3.98 2.14 -11.25
CA ALA A 8 -4.35 3.52 -11.54
C ALA A 8 -5.07 4.18 -10.36
N PHE A 9 -6.01 3.45 -9.74
CA PHE A 9 -6.70 3.91 -8.54
C PHE A 9 -5.74 4.12 -7.36
N TYR A 10 -4.78 3.21 -7.16
CA TYR A 10 -3.76 3.31 -6.13
C TYR A 10 -2.91 4.58 -6.25
N ILE A 11 -2.47 4.93 -7.47
CA ILE A 11 -1.67 6.13 -7.70
C ILE A 11 -2.47 7.38 -7.29
N VAL A 12 -3.74 7.47 -7.70
CA VAL A 12 -4.60 8.60 -7.35
C VAL A 12 -4.85 8.64 -5.83
N ALA A 13 -5.19 7.50 -5.23
CA ALA A 13 -5.45 7.42 -3.80
C ALA A 13 -4.22 7.78 -2.95
N MET A 14 -3.01 7.43 -3.42
CA MET A 14 -1.76 7.72 -2.70
C MET A 14 -1.54 9.21 -2.51
N SER A 15 -1.91 10.03 -3.51
CA SER A 15 -1.85 11.48 -3.43
C SER A 15 -2.67 12.02 -2.25
N TYR A 16 -3.82 11.39 -1.98
CA TYR A 16 -4.77 11.86 -0.98
C TYR A 16 -4.49 11.27 0.41
N CYS A 17 -4.42 9.94 0.52
CA CYS A 17 -4.39 9.23 1.80
C CYS A 17 -2.98 8.87 2.29
N GLY A 18 -1.96 9.07 1.44
CA GLY A 18 -0.58 8.75 1.78
C GLY A 18 -0.24 7.26 1.77
N TYR A 19 1.04 6.98 1.90
CA TYR A 19 1.64 5.65 1.77
C TYR A 19 1.12 4.65 2.81
N LEU A 20 0.99 5.05 4.07
CA LEU A 20 0.63 4.13 5.17
C LEU A 20 -0.77 3.53 5.02
N ILE A 21 -1.69 4.21 4.34
CA ILE A 21 -3.06 3.74 4.16
C ILE A 21 -3.24 3.08 2.80
N THR A 22 -2.72 3.67 1.71
CA THR A 22 -3.01 3.17 0.38
C THR A 22 -2.27 1.89 0.02
N THR A 23 -1.02 1.75 0.47
CA THR A 23 -0.18 0.57 0.17
C THR A 23 -0.74 -0.72 0.74
N PRO A 24 -1.14 -0.82 2.03
CA PRO A 24 -1.70 -2.06 2.55
C PRO A 24 -3.04 -2.40 1.90
N VAL A 25 -3.89 -1.39 1.61
CA VAL A 25 -5.15 -1.59 0.89
C VAL A 25 -4.89 -2.14 -0.51
N PHE A 26 -3.94 -1.55 -1.25
CA PHE A 26 -3.56 -2.01 -2.58
C PHE A 26 -3.00 -3.43 -2.57
N LEU A 27 -2.12 -3.75 -1.61
CA LEU A 27 -1.57 -5.10 -1.46
C LEU A 27 -2.66 -6.14 -1.15
N ILE A 28 -3.64 -5.81 -0.31
CA ILE A 28 -4.79 -6.69 -0.07
C ILE A 28 -5.59 -6.91 -1.36
N VAL A 29 -5.87 -5.83 -2.11
CA VAL A 29 -6.61 -5.91 -3.37
C VAL A 29 -5.85 -6.75 -4.41
N ILE A 30 -4.55 -6.55 -4.61
CA ILE A 30 -3.80 -7.30 -5.61
C ILE A 30 -3.67 -8.79 -5.21
N MET A 31 -3.45 -9.08 -3.93
CA MET A 31 -3.34 -10.47 -3.44
C MET A 31 -4.67 -11.21 -3.57
N THR A 32 -5.79 -10.56 -3.24
CA THR A 32 -7.12 -11.14 -3.44
C THR A 32 -7.42 -11.37 -4.92
N LEU A 33 -6.98 -10.48 -5.81
CA LEU A 33 -7.10 -10.63 -7.26
C LEU A 33 -6.23 -11.75 -7.82
N MET A 34 -5.08 -12.04 -7.20
CA MET A 34 -4.22 -13.19 -7.49
C MET A 34 -4.77 -14.52 -6.93
N GLY A 35 -5.90 -14.50 -6.21
CA GLY A 35 -6.54 -15.69 -5.67
C GLY A 35 -6.06 -16.12 -4.28
N TYR A 36 -5.27 -15.30 -3.59
CA TYR A 36 -4.93 -15.52 -2.17
C TYR A 36 -6.17 -15.29 -1.29
N ARG A 37 -6.79 -16.38 -0.82
CA ARG A 37 -8.04 -16.37 -0.03
C ARG A 37 -7.87 -16.48 1.49
N ARG A 38 -6.64 -16.29 2.01
CA ARG A 38 -6.39 -16.40 3.46
C ARG A 38 -6.67 -15.07 4.17
N TRP A 39 -7.93 -14.85 4.54
CA TRP A 39 -8.46 -13.61 5.11
C TRP A 39 -7.67 -12.98 6.27
N VAL A 40 -6.94 -13.77 7.07
CA VAL A 40 -6.10 -13.26 8.17
C VAL A 40 -4.67 -12.97 7.73
N LEU A 41 -4.09 -13.85 6.89
CA LEU A 41 -2.70 -13.72 6.46
C LEU A 41 -2.53 -12.61 5.42
N THR A 42 -3.53 -12.40 4.55
CA THR A 42 -3.47 -11.35 3.52
C THR A 42 -3.29 -9.95 4.13
N PRO A 43 -4.14 -9.47 5.07
CA PRO A 43 -3.93 -8.16 5.70
C PRO A 43 -2.66 -8.13 6.56
N GLY A 44 -2.33 -9.24 7.25
CA GLY A 44 -1.10 -9.31 8.04
C GLY A 44 0.16 -9.12 7.20
N ILE A 45 0.26 -9.81 6.07
CA ILE A 45 1.39 -9.66 5.13
C ILE A 45 1.38 -8.25 4.54
N ALA A 46 0.24 -7.73 4.10
CA ALA A 46 0.15 -6.39 3.52
C ALA A 46 0.64 -5.29 4.48
N LEU A 47 0.22 -5.35 5.75
CA LEU A 47 0.68 -4.42 6.79
C LEU A 47 2.17 -4.58 7.09
N LEU A 48 2.64 -5.82 7.23
CA LEU A 48 4.04 -6.11 7.53
C LEU A 48 4.96 -5.63 6.41
N LEU A 49 4.60 -5.89 5.15
CA LEU A 49 5.38 -5.47 3.98
C LEU A 49 5.38 -3.95 3.83
N THR A 50 4.23 -3.31 4.08
CA THR A 50 4.13 -1.84 4.13
C THR A 50 5.05 -1.26 5.19
N ALA A 51 5.06 -1.82 6.41
CA ALA A 51 5.87 -1.36 7.52
C ALA A 51 7.37 -1.54 7.27
N ILE A 52 7.78 -2.69 6.73
CA ILE A 52 9.18 -2.96 6.35
C ILE A 52 9.66 -1.94 5.31
N LEU A 53 8.85 -1.72 4.26
CA LEU A 53 9.18 -0.74 3.23
C LEU A 53 9.20 0.68 3.81
N TRP A 54 8.28 1.02 4.71
CA TRP A 54 8.30 2.31 5.38
C TRP A 54 9.62 2.53 6.13
N LEU A 55 10.05 1.55 6.94
CA LEU A 55 11.33 1.61 7.66
C LEU A 55 12.50 1.70 6.68
N LEU A 56 12.51 0.90 5.62
CA LEU A 56 13.56 0.95 4.61
C LEU A 56 13.69 2.35 3.99
N PHE A 57 12.58 2.95 3.60
CA PHE A 57 12.59 4.26 2.94
C PHE A 57 12.90 5.41 3.91
N VAL A 58 12.34 5.37 5.12
CA VAL A 58 12.51 6.45 6.10
C VAL A 58 13.86 6.36 6.82
N GLU A 59 14.23 5.18 7.33
CA GLU A 59 15.46 5.01 8.13
C GLU A 59 16.68 4.79 7.24
N ALA A 60 16.59 3.87 6.27
CA ALA A 60 17.77 3.48 5.49
C ALA A 60 18.03 4.43 4.31
N LEU A 61 16.97 4.88 3.62
CA LEU A 61 17.09 5.74 2.44
C LEU A 61 16.87 7.23 2.73
N GLN A 62 16.37 7.58 3.92
CA GLN A 62 16.02 8.97 4.31
C GLN A 62 15.13 9.70 3.29
N VAL A 63 14.27 8.96 2.58
CA VAL A 63 13.34 9.51 1.60
C VAL A 63 11.99 9.75 2.27
N PRO A 64 11.46 10.99 2.22
CA PRO A 64 10.14 11.27 2.76
C PRO A 64 9.08 10.54 1.92
N LEU A 65 8.23 9.78 2.60
CA LEU A 65 7.10 9.11 1.98
C LEU A 65 5.87 10.03 1.96
N PRO A 66 4.97 9.88 0.96
CA PRO A 66 3.75 10.67 0.90
C PRO A 66 2.90 10.45 2.16
N VAL A 67 2.68 11.50 2.94
CA VAL A 67 1.72 11.47 4.06
C VAL A 67 0.27 11.66 3.57
N GLY A 68 0.11 12.16 2.34
CA GLY A 68 -1.18 12.42 1.71
C GLY A 68 -1.68 13.83 2.00
N THR A 69 -2.30 14.47 1.02
CA THR A 69 -2.81 15.85 1.16
C THR A 69 -3.92 15.99 2.21
N PHE A 70 -4.52 14.89 2.67
CA PHE A 70 -5.49 14.93 3.79
C PHE A 70 -4.86 15.19 5.15
N PHE A 71 -3.54 15.03 5.27
CA PHE A 71 -2.80 15.18 6.53
C PHE A 71 -1.79 16.35 6.46
N GLU A 72 -1.82 17.15 5.39
CA GLU A 72 -1.12 18.44 5.25
C GLU A 72 -1.94 19.61 5.80
#